data_AF-A0A2G6B6T0-F1
#
_entry.id   AF-A0A2G6B6T0-F1
#
_cell.length_a   1.000
_cell.length_b   1.000
_cell.length_c   1.000
_cell.angle_alpha   90.00
_cell.angle_beta   90.00
_cell.angle_gamma   90.00
#
_symmetry.space_group_name_H-M   'P 1'
#
loop_
_entity.id
_entity.type
_entity.pdbx_description
1 polymer ?
#
loop_
_entity_poly.entity_id
_entity_poly.type
_entity_poly.pdbx_seq_one_letter_code
_entity_poly.pdbx_strand_id
1 'polypeptide(L)'
;MKKVFERFISKVVKQTDGNAEERKDLTEELLSHLYCAYEDLQKQGFSHEKAMELAMANFGDEKEVGKQLQHALYPYRREMMLSLASASLLFIYSTYLLQLFTRGHAEITWLCLAVLISAAILTLTLHPITALHRRLTVNGLLIGHALLSIYGSLLAMDLETAYSIPLTIFSYAILLFSIVLVYRTTIYDFPSSKQTLEKDARRIHFINITIGLIVMALSLFLLWAFLIFAEEIKPTLLLFTIPLVMWAITYTIQLHLLATGRKKWTYSVTALQFLWIIAVIMIWTL
;
A
#
# COMPACT_ATOMS: atom_id res chain seq x y z
N MET A 1 14.39 -5.21 -36.54
CA MET A 1 12.96 -5.16 -36.18
C MET A 1 12.72 -5.49 -34.70
N LYS A 2 12.83 -6.76 -34.27
CA LYS A 2 12.49 -7.19 -32.88
C LYS A 2 13.12 -6.36 -31.77
N LYS A 3 14.43 -6.11 -31.84
CA LYS A 3 15.16 -5.26 -30.87
C LYS A 3 14.74 -3.78 -30.84
N VAL A 4 14.10 -3.26 -31.90
CA VAL A 4 13.64 -1.87 -31.97
C VAL A 4 12.29 -1.76 -31.27
N PHE A 5 11.35 -2.63 -31.60
CA PHE A 5 10.04 -2.73 -30.93
C PHE A 5 10.19 -3.07 -29.44
N GLU A 6 11.04 -4.04 -29.09
CA GLU A 6 11.33 -4.36 -27.68
C GLU A 6 11.86 -3.15 -26.91
N ARG A 7 12.69 -2.31 -27.55
CA ARG A 7 13.23 -1.10 -26.92
C ARG A 7 12.15 -0.03 -26.74
N PHE A 8 11.32 0.18 -27.76
CA PHE A 8 10.19 1.11 -27.71
C PHE A 8 9.21 0.71 -26.60
N ILE A 9 8.74 -0.54 -26.61
CA ILE A 9 7.82 -1.08 -25.60
C ILE A 9 8.46 -1.10 -24.21
N SER A 10 9.74 -1.44 -24.08
CA SER A 10 10.43 -1.40 -22.79
C SER A 10 10.39 -0.01 -22.15
N LYS A 11 10.46 1.07 -22.94
CA LYS A 11 10.36 2.42 -22.41
C LYS A 11 8.92 2.80 -22.03
N VAL A 12 7.91 2.33 -22.78
CA VAL A 12 6.49 2.46 -22.43
C VAL A 12 6.21 1.77 -21.10
N VAL A 13 6.57 0.50 -20.97
CA VAL A 13 6.36 -0.33 -19.76
C VAL A 13 7.17 0.19 -18.56
N LYS A 14 8.28 0.89 -18.77
CA LYS A 14 9.01 1.55 -17.68
C LYS A 14 8.23 2.70 -17.04
N GLN A 15 7.25 3.28 -17.73
CA GLN A 15 6.37 4.30 -17.16
C GLN A 15 5.21 3.70 -16.37
N THR A 16 4.96 2.40 -16.47
CA THR A 16 3.89 1.73 -15.73
C THR A 16 4.41 1.09 -14.45
N ASP A 17 3.55 1.09 -13.45
CA ASP A 17 3.74 0.38 -12.21
C ASP A 17 3.41 -1.10 -12.43
N GLY A 18 4.28 -1.98 -11.95
CA GLY A 18 4.03 -3.40 -11.99
C GLY A 18 5.23 -4.17 -11.45
N ASN A 19 4.98 -5.41 -11.02
CA ASN A 19 6.03 -6.35 -10.69
C ASN A 19 6.69 -6.91 -11.98
N ALA A 20 7.73 -7.73 -11.83
CA ALA A 20 8.47 -8.24 -12.99
C ALA A 20 7.63 -9.14 -13.92
N GLU A 21 6.70 -9.93 -13.36
CA GLU A 21 5.78 -10.81 -14.09
C GLU A 21 4.75 -9.98 -14.85
N GLU A 22 4.06 -9.05 -14.17
CA GLU A 22 3.10 -8.12 -14.79
C GLU A 22 3.73 -7.29 -15.92
N ARG A 23 4.96 -6.79 -15.71
CA ARG A 23 5.69 -6.04 -16.73
C ARG A 23 6.05 -6.91 -17.92
N LYS A 24 6.36 -8.20 -17.69
CA LYS A 24 6.65 -9.15 -18.76
C LYS A 24 5.39 -9.41 -19.58
N ASP A 25 4.27 -9.72 -18.93
CA ASP A 25 2.98 -9.97 -19.59
C ASP A 25 2.54 -8.75 -20.40
N LEU A 26 2.62 -7.56 -19.81
CA LEU A 26 2.32 -6.29 -20.50
C LEU A 26 3.26 -6.04 -21.68
N THR A 27 4.54 -6.39 -21.56
CA THR A 27 5.50 -6.28 -22.66
C THR A 27 5.12 -7.21 -23.82
N GLU A 28 4.75 -8.46 -23.52
CA GLU A 28 4.34 -9.45 -24.52
C GLU A 28 3.07 -9.01 -25.25
N GLU A 29 2.06 -8.53 -24.52
CA GLU A 29 0.80 -8.02 -25.09
C GLU A 29 1.03 -6.80 -26.00
N LEU A 30 1.74 -5.78 -25.51
CA LEU A 30 2.01 -4.58 -26.29
C LEU A 30 2.88 -4.86 -27.52
N LEU A 31 3.85 -5.77 -27.41
CA LEU A 31 4.63 -6.22 -28.56
C LEU A 31 3.74 -6.89 -29.59
N SER A 32 2.83 -7.77 -29.17
CA SER A 32 1.89 -8.43 -30.09
C SER A 32 1.06 -7.41 -30.87
N HIS A 33 0.52 -6.39 -30.20
CA HIS A 33 -0.25 -5.34 -30.88
C HIS A 33 0.59 -4.52 -31.86
N LEU A 34 1.83 -4.17 -31.48
CA LEU A 34 2.73 -3.42 -32.33
C LEU A 34 3.15 -4.23 -33.58
N TYR A 35 3.34 -5.54 -33.43
CA TYR A 35 3.60 -6.45 -34.54
C TYR A 35 2.41 -6.57 -35.49
N CYS A 36 1.18 -6.71 -34.97
CA CYS A 36 -0.02 -6.73 -35.81
C CYS A 36 -0.15 -5.43 -36.64
N ALA A 37 0.03 -4.27 -36.00
CA ALA A 37 -0.03 -2.97 -36.68
C ALA A 37 1.03 -2.85 -37.78
N TYR A 38 2.24 -3.35 -37.51
CA TYR A 38 3.32 -3.41 -38.49
C TYR A 38 2.98 -4.31 -39.69
N GLU A 39 2.48 -5.52 -39.45
CA GLU A 39 2.10 -6.45 -40.52
C GLU A 39 0.99 -5.90 -41.40
N ASP A 40 0.01 -5.20 -40.81
CA ASP A 40 -1.08 -4.59 -41.55
C ASP A 40 -0.59 -3.43 -42.44
N LEU A 41 0.40 -2.66 -41.97
CA LEU A 41 1.07 -1.65 -42.80
C LEU A 41 1.90 -2.29 -43.92
N GLN A 42 2.53 -3.44 -43.71
CA GLN A 42 3.20 -4.15 -44.80
C GLN A 42 2.20 -4.64 -45.86
N LYS A 43 1.05 -5.17 -45.44
CA LYS A 43 -0.03 -5.59 -46.37
C LYS A 43 -0.58 -4.43 -47.18
N GLN A 44 -0.52 -3.20 -46.65
CA GLN A 44 -0.89 -1.97 -47.37
C GLN A 44 0.19 -1.50 -48.37
N GLY A 45 1.31 -2.21 -48.49
CA GLY A 45 2.36 -1.92 -49.47
C GLY A 45 3.46 -0.99 -48.97
N PHE A 46 3.48 -0.63 -47.68
CA PHE A 46 4.58 0.16 -47.12
C PHE A 46 5.87 -0.65 -47.05
N SER A 47 7.01 0.01 -47.30
CA SER A 47 8.32 -0.59 -47.11
C SER A 47 8.53 -0.96 -45.64
N HIS A 48 9.39 -1.95 -45.37
CA HIS A 48 9.65 -2.43 -44.02
C HIS A 48 10.04 -1.30 -43.05
N GLU A 49 10.91 -0.38 -43.45
CA GLU A 49 11.34 0.74 -42.60
C GLU A 49 10.19 1.71 -42.34
N LYS A 50 9.41 2.03 -43.37
CA LYS A 50 8.29 2.96 -43.25
C LYS A 50 7.14 2.38 -42.43
N ALA A 51 6.83 1.10 -42.61
CA ALA A 51 5.84 0.38 -41.81
C ALA A 51 6.24 0.35 -40.32
N MET A 52 7.53 0.17 -40.03
CA MET A 52 8.04 0.17 -38.64
C MET A 52 7.92 1.54 -37.98
N GLU A 53 8.31 2.61 -38.69
CA GLU A 53 8.18 3.99 -38.22
C GLU A 53 6.71 4.36 -37.99
N LEU A 54 5.84 4.06 -38.96
CA LEU A 54 4.41 4.33 -38.88
C LEU A 54 3.74 3.52 -37.76
N ALA A 55 4.11 2.26 -37.56
CA ALA A 55 3.58 1.44 -36.46
C ALA A 55 3.88 2.07 -35.10
N MET A 56 5.12 2.51 -34.86
CA MET A 56 5.51 3.18 -33.61
C MET A 56 4.84 4.55 -33.47
N ALA A 57 4.78 5.33 -34.56
CA ALA A 57 4.12 6.65 -34.56
C ALA A 57 2.62 6.54 -34.27
N ASN A 58 1.95 5.54 -34.84
CA ASN A 58 0.54 5.25 -34.59
C ASN A 58 0.31 4.76 -33.15
N PHE A 59 1.30 4.07 -32.57
CA PHE A 59 1.26 3.67 -31.17
C PHE A 59 1.35 4.87 -30.22
N GLY A 60 2.09 5.91 -30.61
CA GLY A 60 2.19 7.20 -29.90
C GLY A 60 3.53 7.43 -29.22
N ASP A 61 3.64 8.53 -28.48
CA ASP A 61 4.85 8.85 -27.71
C ASP A 61 5.03 7.88 -26.52
N GLU A 62 6.25 7.37 -26.36
CA GLU A 62 6.59 6.36 -25.36
C GLU A 62 6.21 6.77 -23.92
N LYS A 63 6.34 8.06 -23.59
CA LYS A 63 6.03 8.57 -22.24
C LYS A 63 4.53 8.79 -22.06
N GLU A 64 3.88 9.37 -23.05
CA GLU A 64 2.45 9.68 -22.99
C GLU A 64 1.62 8.39 -22.96
N VAL A 65 1.91 7.44 -23.86
CA VAL A 65 1.26 6.11 -23.88
C VAL A 65 1.47 5.39 -22.55
N GLY A 66 2.70 5.42 -22.04
CA GLY A 66 3.02 4.82 -20.75
C GLY A 66 2.23 5.44 -19.58
N LYS A 67 2.05 6.77 -19.58
CA LYS A 67 1.25 7.49 -18.56
C LYS A 67 -0.24 7.17 -18.67
N GLN A 68 -0.79 7.14 -19.89
CA GLN A 68 -2.18 6.78 -20.13
C GLN A 68 -2.45 5.33 -19.70
N LEU A 69 -1.54 4.42 -20.02
CA LEU A 69 -1.59 3.02 -19.59
C LEU A 69 -1.51 2.88 -18.07
N GLN A 70 -0.63 3.64 -17.41
CA GLN A 70 -0.57 3.69 -15.95
C GLN A 70 -1.89 4.20 -15.34
N HIS A 71 -2.49 5.24 -15.91
CA HIS A 71 -3.75 5.78 -15.43
C HIS A 71 -4.91 4.81 -15.66
N ALA A 72 -4.90 4.07 -16.77
CA ALA A 72 -5.89 3.03 -17.06
C ALA A 72 -5.78 1.84 -16.09
N LEU A 73 -4.56 1.39 -15.79
CA LEU A 73 -4.30 0.26 -14.90
C LEU A 73 -4.47 0.63 -13.41
N TYR A 74 -4.02 1.83 -13.01
CA TYR A 74 -4.01 2.27 -11.60
C TYR A 74 -4.47 3.74 -11.45
N PRO A 75 -5.78 4.04 -11.59
CA PRO A 75 -6.29 5.41 -11.69
C PRO A 75 -5.98 6.25 -10.45
N TYR A 76 -5.29 7.38 -10.57
CA TYR A 76 -4.96 8.28 -9.45
C TYR A 76 -4.04 7.73 -8.34
N ARG A 77 -3.48 6.52 -8.47
CA ARG A 77 -2.63 5.92 -7.42
C ARG A 77 -1.44 6.81 -7.04
N ARG A 78 -0.72 7.29 -8.06
CA ARG A 78 0.45 8.15 -7.88
C ARG A 78 0.09 9.46 -7.21
N GLU A 79 -0.98 10.11 -7.68
CA GLU A 79 -1.43 11.39 -7.14
C GLU A 79 -1.89 11.27 -5.68
N MET A 80 -2.62 10.20 -5.35
CA MET A 80 -3.03 9.95 -3.97
C MET A 80 -1.84 9.74 -3.03
N MET A 81 -0.85 8.93 -3.43
CA MET A 81 0.34 8.69 -2.62
C MET A 81 1.21 9.94 -2.44
N LEU A 82 1.36 10.75 -3.51
CA LEU A 82 2.04 12.05 -3.44
C LEU A 82 1.31 13.02 -2.50
N SER A 83 -0.01 13.05 -2.59
CA SER A 83 -0.86 13.90 -1.74
C SER A 83 -0.74 13.47 -0.27
N LEU A 84 -0.78 12.16 0.02
CA LEU A 84 -0.59 11.64 1.36
C LEU A 84 0.78 12.03 1.91
N ALA A 85 1.86 11.74 1.19
CA ALA A 85 3.22 12.03 1.65
C ALA A 85 3.45 13.52 1.90
N SER A 86 2.98 14.38 0.98
CA SER A 86 3.14 15.84 1.09
C SER A 86 2.34 16.41 2.25
N ALA A 87 1.05 16.04 2.39
CA ALA A 87 0.21 16.45 3.50
C ALA A 87 0.77 15.97 4.85
N SER A 88 1.32 14.75 4.88
CA SER A 88 1.94 14.20 6.07
C SER A 88 3.18 14.95 6.49
N LEU A 89 4.09 15.26 5.55
CA LEU A 89 5.28 16.05 5.87
C LEU A 89 4.90 17.44 6.42
N LEU A 90 3.90 18.08 5.82
CA LEU A 90 3.38 19.35 6.33
C LEU A 90 2.85 19.21 7.77
N PHE A 91 2.04 18.18 8.05
CA PHE A 91 1.55 17.89 9.39
C PHE A 91 2.70 17.65 10.38
N ILE A 92 3.65 16.79 10.01
CA ILE A 92 4.78 16.39 10.86
C ILE A 92 5.60 17.62 11.28
N TYR A 93 6.02 18.45 10.32
CA TYR A 93 6.78 19.66 10.63
C TYR A 93 5.97 20.69 11.40
N SER A 94 4.68 20.86 11.07
CA SER A 94 3.82 21.81 11.78
C SER A 94 3.66 21.44 13.25
N THR A 95 3.33 20.18 13.54
CA THR A 95 3.18 19.68 14.91
C THR A 95 4.49 19.78 15.67
N TYR A 96 5.62 19.36 15.08
CA TYR A 96 6.92 19.42 15.73
C TYR A 96 7.34 20.86 16.07
N LEU A 97 7.23 21.80 15.11
CA LEU A 97 7.60 23.19 15.33
C LEU A 97 6.70 23.85 16.37
N LEU A 98 5.39 23.58 16.34
CA LEU A 98 4.47 24.12 17.34
C LEU A 98 4.76 23.58 18.74
N GLN A 99 5.08 22.29 18.89
CA GLN A 99 5.53 21.75 20.17
C GLN A 99 6.79 22.46 20.64
N LEU A 100 7.79 22.58 19.77
CA LEU A 100 9.06 23.21 20.10
C LEU A 100 8.88 24.67 20.55
N PHE A 101 8.07 25.45 19.84
CA PHE A 101 7.90 26.88 20.14
C PHE A 101 6.93 27.16 21.30
N THR A 102 5.89 26.35 21.49
CA THR A 102 4.88 26.60 22.54
C THR A 102 5.22 25.90 23.87
N ARG A 103 5.83 24.70 23.81
CA ARG A 103 6.16 23.90 25.00
C ARG A 103 7.64 23.94 25.35
N GLY A 104 8.51 24.43 24.46
CA GLY A 104 9.96 24.47 24.67
C GLY A 104 10.67 23.12 24.54
N HIS A 105 9.94 22.04 24.27
CA HIS A 105 10.45 20.70 24.03
C HIS A 105 9.60 20.02 22.94
N ALA A 106 10.24 19.18 22.13
CA ALA A 106 9.59 18.46 21.04
C ALA A 106 10.21 17.07 20.87
N GLU A 107 9.39 16.12 20.45
CA GLU A 107 9.78 14.72 20.30
C GLU A 107 10.57 14.48 19.00
N ILE A 108 11.89 14.66 19.05
CA ILE A 108 12.77 14.51 17.87
C ILE A 108 12.73 13.08 17.30
N THR A 109 12.57 12.07 18.16
CA THR A 109 12.47 10.67 17.73
C THR A 109 11.25 10.44 16.85
N TRP A 110 10.10 11.02 17.21
CA TRP A 110 8.89 10.94 16.39
C TRP A 110 9.09 11.65 15.05
N LEU A 111 9.65 12.87 15.06
CA LEU A 111 9.94 13.63 13.84
C LEU A 111 10.78 12.80 12.86
N CYS A 112 11.92 12.26 13.32
CA CYS A 112 12.84 11.51 12.46
C CYS A 112 12.17 10.27 11.86
N LEU A 113 11.42 9.50 12.66
CA LEU A 113 10.72 8.31 12.18
C LEU A 113 9.60 8.67 11.19
N ALA A 114 8.82 9.70 11.50
CA ALA A 114 7.69 10.11 10.66
C ALA A 114 8.17 10.68 9.32
N VAL A 115 9.22 11.51 9.33
CA VAL A 115 9.86 12.01 8.10
C VAL A 115 10.45 10.86 7.29
N LEU A 116 11.15 9.91 7.92
CA LEU A 116 11.73 8.76 7.22
C LEU A 116 10.65 7.95 6.48
N ILE A 117 9.53 7.62 7.15
CA ILE A 117 8.44 6.86 6.53
C ILE A 117 7.76 7.68 5.44
N SER A 118 7.42 8.95 5.68
CA SER A 118 6.79 9.80 4.65
C SER A 118 7.69 10.05 3.44
N ALA A 119 9.00 10.21 3.66
CA ALA A 119 9.99 10.32 2.60
C ALA A 119 10.13 9.00 1.83
N ALA A 120 10.12 7.85 2.50
CA ALA A 120 10.15 6.54 1.83
C ALA A 120 8.90 6.33 0.94
N ILE A 121 7.71 6.73 1.41
CA ILE A 121 6.48 6.73 0.61
C ILE A 121 6.64 7.62 -0.62
N LEU A 122 7.16 8.84 -0.44
CA LEU A 122 7.39 9.80 -1.53
C LEU A 122 8.38 9.24 -2.56
N THR A 123 9.52 8.71 -2.10
CA THR A 123 10.56 8.13 -2.96
C THR A 123 10.04 6.94 -3.76
N LEU A 124 9.33 6.00 -3.13
CA LEU A 124 8.75 4.86 -3.85
C LEU A 124 7.66 5.25 -4.84
N THR A 125 7.00 6.39 -4.61
CA THR A 125 5.99 6.93 -5.52
C THR A 125 6.61 7.62 -6.74
N LEU A 126 7.76 8.27 -6.57
CA LEU A 126 8.48 8.95 -7.67
C LEU A 126 9.42 8.01 -8.43
N HIS A 127 10.02 7.06 -7.74
CA HIS A 127 11.03 6.14 -8.24
C HIS A 127 10.66 4.71 -7.86
N PRO A 128 9.80 4.04 -8.64
CA PRO A 128 9.42 2.66 -8.37
C PRO A 128 10.64 1.73 -8.47
N ILE A 129 11.02 1.12 -7.34
CA ILE A 129 12.15 0.18 -7.25
C ILE A 129 11.65 -1.23 -7.59
N THR A 130 12.23 -1.83 -8.63
CA THR A 130 11.82 -3.17 -9.13
C THR A 130 12.22 -4.33 -8.23
N ALA A 131 13.22 -4.15 -7.37
CA ALA A 131 13.76 -5.22 -6.52
C ALA A 131 12.93 -5.51 -5.26
N LEU A 132 11.98 -4.64 -4.90
CA LEU A 132 11.20 -4.78 -3.67
C LEU A 132 9.90 -5.54 -3.90
N HIS A 133 9.47 -6.31 -2.90
CA HIS A 133 8.13 -6.90 -2.83
C HIS A 133 7.09 -5.78 -2.66
N ARG A 134 6.78 -5.09 -3.76
CA ARG A 134 6.14 -3.77 -3.78
C ARG A 134 4.85 -3.72 -2.97
N ARG A 135 4.00 -4.76 -3.06
CA ARG A 135 2.77 -4.87 -2.26
C ARG A 135 3.05 -4.85 -0.75
N LEU A 136 3.97 -5.71 -0.30
CA LEU A 136 4.34 -5.81 1.12
C LEU A 136 4.98 -4.50 1.59
N THR A 137 5.93 -3.95 0.80
CA THR A 137 6.66 -2.74 1.15
C THR A 137 5.75 -1.53 1.24
N VAL A 138 4.90 -1.28 0.23
CA VAL A 138 3.98 -0.12 0.23
C VAL A 138 2.96 -0.25 1.36
N ASN A 139 2.35 -1.42 1.54
CA ASN A 139 1.40 -1.63 2.63
C ASN A 139 2.06 -1.50 4.00
N GLY A 140 3.27 -2.03 4.18
CA GLY A 140 4.03 -1.90 5.42
C GLY A 140 4.35 -0.44 5.74
N LEU A 141 4.75 0.35 4.73
CA LEU A 141 4.97 1.78 4.90
C LEU A 141 3.69 2.54 5.23
N LEU A 142 2.56 2.22 4.59
CA LEU A 142 1.26 2.85 4.88
C LEU A 142 0.78 2.51 6.30
N ILE A 143 0.93 1.26 6.75
CA ILE A 143 0.60 0.85 8.12
C ILE A 143 1.52 1.57 9.13
N GLY A 144 2.83 1.58 8.90
CA GLY A 144 3.78 2.30 9.76
C GLY A 144 3.49 3.80 9.80
N HIS A 145 3.13 4.39 8.65
CA HIS A 145 2.70 5.78 8.54
C HIS A 145 1.43 6.07 9.33
N ALA A 146 0.42 5.19 9.25
CA ALA A 146 -0.80 5.30 10.03
C ALA A 146 -0.52 5.26 11.55
N LEU A 147 0.34 4.34 12.00
CA LEU A 147 0.76 4.25 13.41
C LEU A 147 1.47 5.52 13.89
N LEU A 148 2.41 6.06 13.10
CA LEU A 148 3.10 7.30 13.44
C LEU A 148 2.18 8.52 13.38
N SER A 149 1.16 8.51 12.53
CA SER A 149 0.14 9.55 12.45
C SER A 149 -0.81 9.50 13.65
N ILE A 150 -1.14 8.32 14.18
CA ILE A 150 -1.87 8.19 15.45
C ILE A 150 -1.04 8.81 16.58
N TYR A 151 0.24 8.46 16.69
CA TYR A 151 1.10 9.05 17.72
C TYR A 151 1.25 10.57 17.55
N GLY A 152 1.43 11.04 16.32
CA GLY A 152 1.45 12.48 16.00
C GLY A 152 0.15 13.20 16.34
N SER A 153 -1.00 12.53 16.26
CA SER A 153 -2.29 13.09 16.66
C SER A 153 -2.35 13.31 18.17
N LEU A 154 -1.81 12.38 18.97
CA LEU A 154 -1.69 12.55 20.42
C LEU A 154 -0.78 13.73 20.77
N LEU A 155 0.34 13.87 20.06
CA LEU A 155 1.25 15.01 20.20
C LEU A 155 0.58 16.35 19.83
N ALA A 156 -0.27 16.36 18.80
CA ALA A 156 -1.03 17.54 18.40
C ALA A 156 -2.14 17.90 19.43
N MET A 157 -2.76 16.90 20.07
CA MET A 157 -3.75 17.12 21.13
C MET A 157 -3.16 17.79 22.36
N ASP A 158 -1.88 17.58 22.63
CA ASP A 158 -1.16 18.19 23.75
C ASP A 158 -0.79 19.68 23.50
N LEU A 159 -1.06 20.23 22.32
CA LEU A 159 -0.85 21.65 22.05
C LEU A 159 -1.95 22.53 22.67
N GLU A 160 -1.70 23.85 22.72
CA GLU A 160 -2.73 24.82 23.09
C GLU A 160 -3.96 24.73 22.16
N THR A 161 -5.14 25.00 22.72
CA THR A 161 -6.45 24.77 22.06
C THR A 161 -6.57 25.40 20.67
N ALA A 162 -5.96 26.57 20.45
CA ALA A 162 -5.99 27.25 19.16
C ALA A 162 -5.33 26.44 18.02
N TYR A 163 -4.34 25.60 18.35
CA TYR A 163 -3.59 24.79 17.40
C TYR A 163 -3.99 23.31 17.42
N SER A 164 -4.36 22.79 18.60
CA SER A 164 -4.64 21.36 18.76
C SER A 164 -5.83 20.89 17.94
N ILE A 165 -6.94 21.64 17.92
CA ILE A 165 -8.15 21.28 17.17
C ILE A 165 -7.88 21.16 15.66
N PRO A 166 -7.38 22.19 14.95
CA PRO A 166 -7.16 22.08 13.51
C PRO A 166 -6.13 21.02 13.13
N LEU A 167 -5.04 20.88 13.90
CA LEU A 167 -4.03 19.85 13.63
C LEU A 167 -4.57 18.44 13.85
N THR A 168 -5.37 18.22 14.89
CA THR A 168 -5.98 16.91 15.17
C THR A 168 -7.00 16.53 14.09
N ILE A 169 -7.80 17.48 13.60
CA ILE A 169 -8.71 17.22 12.48
C ILE A 169 -7.91 16.86 11.23
N PHE A 170 -6.83 17.61 10.94
CA PHE A 170 -5.98 17.35 9.80
C PHE A 170 -5.26 16.00 9.89
N SER A 171 -4.79 15.63 11.08
CA SER A 171 -4.14 14.33 11.31
C SER A 171 -5.11 13.16 11.16
N TYR A 172 -6.35 13.30 11.60
CA TYR A 172 -7.40 12.30 11.36
C TYR A 172 -7.78 12.16 9.89
N ALA A 173 -7.77 13.26 9.12
CA ALA A 173 -7.94 13.19 7.67
C ALA A 173 -6.78 12.42 7.01
N ILE A 174 -5.53 12.68 7.43
CA ILE A 174 -4.34 11.94 6.95
C ILE A 174 -4.42 10.45 7.32
N LEU A 175 -4.82 10.14 8.55
CA LEU A 175 -4.97 8.76 9.04
C LEU A 175 -6.03 8.01 8.24
N LEU A 176 -7.22 8.61 8.07
CA LEU A 176 -8.29 8.04 7.26
C LEU A 176 -7.82 7.81 5.81
N PHE A 177 -7.11 8.78 5.24
CA PHE A 177 -6.60 8.68 3.88
C PHE A 177 -5.55 7.57 3.73
N SER A 178 -4.69 7.39 4.73
CA SER A 178 -3.72 6.28 4.79
C SER A 178 -4.43 4.92 4.85
N ILE A 179 -5.48 4.79 5.68
CA ILE A 179 -6.30 3.56 5.76
C ILE A 179 -6.96 3.27 4.41
N VAL A 180 -7.59 4.27 3.77
CA VAL A 180 -8.18 4.12 2.43
C VAL A 180 -7.14 3.62 1.43
N LEU A 181 -5.93 4.17 1.47
CA LEU A 181 -4.84 3.73 0.62
C LEU A 181 -4.41 2.29 0.91
N VAL A 182 -4.34 1.84 2.17
CA VAL A 182 -4.08 0.42 2.52
C VAL A 182 -5.11 -0.51 1.89
N TYR A 183 -6.40 -0.18 1.99
CA TYR A 183 -7.45 -0.99 1.35
C TYR A 183 -7.30 -1.01 -0.15
N ARG A 184 -7.08 0.17 -0.75
CA ARG A 184 -6.94 0.32 -2.19
C ARG A 184 -5.76 -0.48 -2.73
N THR A 185 -4.57 -0.30 -2.17
CA THR A 185 -3.35 -0.98 -2.60
C THR A 185 -3.46 -2.49 -2.38
N THR A 186 -4.14 -2.94 -1.33
CA THR A 186 -4.25 -4.38 -1.03
C THR A 186 -5.29 -5.09 -1.88
N ILE A 187 -6.40 -4.45 -2.21
CA ILE A 187 -7.56 -5.08 -2.88
C ILE A 187 -7.55 -4.85 -4.39
N TYR A 188 -7.22 -3.64 -4.84
CA TYR A 188 -7.41 -3.23 -6.24
C TYR A 188 -6.10 -3.13 -7.02
N ASP A 189 -5.01 -2.64 -6.40
CA ASP A 189 -3.77 -2.41 -7.15
C ASP A 189 -2.90 -3.66 -7.31
N PHE A 190 -3.21 -4.77 -6.64
CA PHE A 190 -2.44 -6.03 -6.75
C PHE A 190 -3.36 -7.27 -6.71
N PRO A 191 -4.24 -7.46 -7.71
CA PRO A 191 -4.95 -8.72 -7.86
C PRO A 191 -3.92 -9.83 -8.11
N SER A 192 -3.95 -10.88 -7.28
CA SER A 192 -3.05 -12.01 -7.49
C SER A 192 -3.52 -12.79 -8.73
N SER A 193 -2.74 -12.78 -9.80
CA SER A 193 -2.98 -13.59 -11.02
C SER A 193 -3.15 -15.08 -10.71
N LYS A 194 -2.67 -15.53 -9.54
CA LYS A 194 -2.74 -16.91 -9.05
C LYS A 194 -4.06 -17.27 -8.36
N GLN A 195 -4.98 -16.33 -8.16
CA GLN A 195 -6.24 -16.60 -7.46
C GLN A 195 -7.38 -16.89 -8.43
N THR A 196 -7.84 -18.15 -8.42
CA THR A 196 -8.95 -18.62 -9.26
C THR A 196 -10.31 -18.01 -8.88
N LEU A 197 -10.46 -17.52 -7.64
CA LEU A 197 -11.71 -16.97 -7.09
C LEU A 197 -11.58 -15.47 -6.79
N GLU A 198 -11.48 -14.64 -7.83
CA GLU A 198 -11.20 -13.20 -7.72
C GLU A 198 -12.18 -12.42 -6.81
N LYS A 199 -13.49 -12.72 -6.89
CA LYS A 199 -14.51 -12.05 -6.04
C LYS A 199 -14.40 -12.44 -4.57
N ASP A 200 -14.17 -13.71 -4.27
CA ASP A 200 -14.02 -14.19 -2.89
C ASP A 200 -12.69 -13.70 -2.30
N ALA A 201 -11.62 -13.67 -3.10
CA ALA A 201 -10.34 -13.12 -2.67
C ALA A 201 -10.44 -11.66 -2.24
N ARG A 202 -11.14 -10.81 -3.00
CA ARG A 202 -11.39 -9.40 -2.62
C ARG A 202 -12.12 -9.29 -1.27
N ARG A 203 -13.14 -10.11 -1.05
CA ARG A 203 -13.89 -10.14 0.23
C ARG A 203 -13.02 -10.60 1.40
N ILE A 204 -12.25 -11.66 1.21
CA ILE A 204 -11.35 -12.19 2.25
C ILE A 204 -10.24 -11.19 2.57
N HIS A 205 -9.66 -10.53 1.56
CA HIS A 205 -8.69 -9.45 1.78
C HIS A 205 -9.31 -8.31 2.59
N PHE A 206 -10.51 -7.84 2.23
CA PHE A 206 -11.22 -6.81 2.98
C PHE A 206 -11.42 -7.21 4.45
N ILE A 207 -12.00 -8.38 4.69
CA ILE A 207 -12.26 -8.89 6.04
C ILE A 207 -10.95 -9.00 6.85
N ASN A 208 -9.88 -9.54 6.26
CA ASN A 208 -8.61 -9.70 6.97
C ASN A 208 -7.92 -8.39 7.30
N ILE A 209 -7.99 -7.39 6.41
CA ILE A 209 -7.45 -6.05 6.71
C ILE A 209 -8.22 -5.45 7.88
N THR A 210 -9.55 -5.51 7.87
CA THR A 210 -10.38 -5.01 8.97
C THR A 210 -10.05 -5.72 10.28
N ILE A 211 -9.99 -7.05 10.27
CA ILE A 211 -9.62 -7.85 11.43
C ILE A 211 -8.21 -7.49 11.90
N GLY A 212 -7.25 -7.37 10.99
CA GLY A 212 -5.87 -7.02 11.32
C GLY A 212 -5.76 -5.67 12.02
N LEU A 213 -6.50 -4.66 11.54
CA LEU A 213 -6.57 -3.35 12.17
C LEU A 213 -7.19 -3.42 13.58
N ILE A 214 -8.25 -4.20 13.77
CA ILE A 214 -8.88 -4.40 15.09
C ILE A 214 -7.91 -5.12 16.05
N VAL A 215 -7.29 -6.21 15.62
CA VAL A 215 -6.31 -6.98 16.42
C VAL A 215 -5.12 -6.10 16.77
N MET A 216 -4.64 -5.29 15.84
CA MET A 216 -3.55 -4.33 16.09
C MET A 216 -3.94 -3.28 17.10
N ALA A 217 -5.11 -2.65 16.95
CA ALA A 217 -5.61 -1.66 17.90
C ALA A 217 -5.76 -2.25 19.31
N LEU A 218 -6.35 -3.45 19.42
CA LEU A 218 -6.52 -4.15 20.70
C LEU A 218 -5.17 -4.51 21.32
N SER A 219 -4.23 -5.04 20.53
CA SER A 219 -2.90 -5.42 21.01
C SER A 219 -2.11 -4.21 21.49
N LEU A 220 -2.16 -3.10 20.76
CA LEU A 220 -1.51 -1.84 21.16
C LEU A 220 -2.15 -1.23 22.40
N PHE A 221 -3.47 -1.26 22.52
CA PHE A 221 -4.19 -0.80 23.71
C PHE A 221 -3.80 -1.60 24.95
N LEU A 222 -3.77 -2.94 24.85
CA LEU A 222 -3.36 -3.81 25.95
C LEU A 222 -1.89 -3.60 26.34
N LEU A 223 -1.01 -3.46 25.34
CA LEU A 223 0.40 -3.15 25.58
C LEU A 223 0.55 -1.81 26.31
N TRP A 224 -0.14 -0.77 25.86
CA TRP A 224 -0.12 0.55 26.50
C TRP A 224 -0.67 0.50 27.93
N ALA A 225 -1.82 -0.15 28.15
CA ALA A 225 -2.41 -0.30 29.47
C ALA A 225 -1.45 -1.04 30.41
N PHE A 226 -0.82 -2.12 29.96
CA PHE A 226 0.17 -2.83 30.76
C PHE A 226 1.39 -1.95 31.08
N LEU A 227 1.92 -1.20 30.11
CA LEU A 227 3.09 -0.33 30.31
C LEU A 227 2.85 0.77 31.35
N ILE A 228 1.61 1.23 31.54
CA ILE A 228 1.26 2.20 32.59
C ILE A 228 1.34 1.60 33.99
N PHE A 229 0.96 0.32 34.14
CA PHE A 229 0.90 -0.34 35.44
C PHE A 229 2.14 -1.20 35.75
N ALA A 230 2.99 -1.45 34.76
CA ALA A 230 4.17 -2.25 34.92
C ALA A 230 5.31 -1.45 35.56
N GLU A 231 5.82 -1.95 36.68
CA GLU A 231 7.01 -1.40 37.34
C GLU A 231 8.29 -1.63 36.50
N GLU A 232 8.33 -2.73 35.74
CA GLU A 232 9.47 -3.11 34.90
C GLU A 232 9.02 -3.66 33.53
N ILE A 233 9.80 -3.35 32.48
CA ILE A 233 9.60 -3.89 31.13
C ILE A 233 10.10 -5.34 31.10
N LYS A 234 9.18 -6.29 31.28
CA LYS A 234 9.48 -7.72 31.23
C LYS A 234 9.36 -8.28 29.81
N PRO A 235 10.17 -9.28 29.42
CA PRO A 235 10.03 -9.96 28.11
C PRO A 235 8.65 -10.57 27.87
N THR A 236 7.87 -10.84 28.92
CA THR A 236 6.47 -11.28 28.84
C THR A 236 5.57 -10.31 28.08
N LEU A 237 5.98 -9.04 27.92
CA LEU A 237 5.30 -8.06 27.06
C LEU A 237 5.19 -8.52 25.60
N LEU A 238 6.10 -9.36 25.12
CA LEU A 238 6.02 -9.94 23.77
C LEU A 238 4.78 -10.82 23.60
N LEU A 239 4.17 -11.33 24.68
CA LEU A 239 2.93 -12.11 24.60
C LEU A 239 1.77 -11.29 24.01
N PHE A 240 1.76 -9.96 24.18
CA PHE A 240 0.75 -9.09 23.56
C PHE A 240 0.87 -9.02 22.03
N THR A 241 1.97 -9.50 21.45
CA THR A 241 2.13 -9.62 19.99
C THR A 241 1.61 -10.94 19.43
N ILE A 242 1.29 -11.93 20.29
CA ILE A 242 0.75 -13.24 19.86
C ILE A 242 -0.50 -13.10 18.99
N PRO A 243 -1.51 -12.27 19.34
CA PRO A 243 -2.69 -12.10 18.49
C PRO A 243 -2.35 -11.64 17.05
N LEU A 244 -1.35 -10.76 16.91
CA LEU A 244 -0.88 -10.29 15.59
C LEU A 244 -0.20 -11.41 14.80
N VAL A 245 0.66 -12.20 15.45
CA VAL A 245 1.32 -13.36 14.82
C VAL A 245 0.29 -14.40 14.38
N MET A 246 -0.68 -14.71 15.25
CA MET A 246 -1.77 -15.64 14.94
C MET A 246 -2.64 -15.15 13.78
N TRP A 247 -2.95 -13.85 13.75
CA TRP A 247 -3.64 -13.23 12.62
C TRP A 247 -2.85 -13.37 11.31
N ALA A 248 -1.54 -13.09 11.32
CA ALA A 248 -0.70 -13.20 10.14
C ALA A 248 -0.62 -14.64 9.60
N ILE A 249 -0.49 -15.63 10.50
CA ILE A 249 -0.49 -17.06 10.15
C ILE A 249 -1.83 -17.46 9.53
N THR A 250 -2.94 -17.15 10.19
CA THR A 250 -4.28 -17.52 9.72
C THR A 250 -4.62 -16.87 8.38
N TYR A 251 -4.22 -15.61 8.18
CA TYR A 251 -4.36 -14.94 6.89
C TYR A 251 -3.52 -15.61 5.79
N THR A 252 -2.27 -16.00 6.08
CA THR A 252 -1.41 -16.73 5.14
C THR A 252 -2.04 -18.07 4.73
N ILE A 253 -2.62 -18.80 5.69
CA ILE A 253 -3.36 -20.05 5.43
C ILE A 253 -4.56 -19.78 4.53
N GLN A 254 -5.34 -18.73 4.77
CA GLN A 254 -6.49 -18.37 3.92
C GLN A 254 -6.08 -18.06 2.48
N LEU A 255 -4.97 -17.36 2.27
CA LEU A 255 -4.45 -17.09 0.93
C LEU A 255 -4.06 -18.37 0.20
N HIS A 256 -3.43 -19.31 0.90
CA HIS A 256 -3.11 -20.63 0.34
C HIS A 256 -4.38 -21.44 -0.01
N LEU A 257 -5.39 -21.42 0.86
CA LEU A 257 -6.67 -22.09 0.61
C LEU A 257 -7.43 -21.48 -0.56
N LEU A 258 -7.37 -20.15 -0.73
CA LEU A 258 -7.96 -19.47 -1.88
C LEU A 258 -7.26 -19.85 -3.19
N ALA A 259 -5.92 -19.91 -3.19
CA ALA A 259 -5.16 -20.33 -4.36
C ALA A 259 -5.48 -21.78 -4.78
N THR A 260 -5.82 -22.66 -3.82
CA THR A 260 -6.22 -24.05 -4.08
C THR A 260 -7.74 -24.22 -4.33
N GLY A 261 -8.51 -23.14 -4.41
CA GLY A 261 -9.96 -23.18 -4.68
C GLY A 261 -10.82 -23.71 -3.52
N ARG A 262 -10.26 -23.88 -2.32
CA ARG A 262 -10.93 -24.49 -1.15
C ARG A 262 -11.79 -23.49 -0.38
N LYS A 263 -12.80 -22.91 -1.04
CA LYS A 263 -13.65 -21.84 -0.51
C LYS A 263 -14.21 -22.10 0.89
N LYS A 264 -14.80 -23.28 1.13
CA LYS A 264 -15.42 -23.62 2.43
C LYS A 264 -14.43 -23.46 3.58
N TRP A 265 -13.22 -24.00 3.42
CA TRP A 265 -12.16 -23.93 4.43
C TRP A 265 -11.65 -22.51 4.65
N THR A 266 -11.56 -21.69 3.60
CA THR A 266 -11.18 -20.27 3.75
C THR A 266 -12.14 -19.54 4.70
N TYR A 267 -13.46 -19.67 4.48
CA TYR A 267 -14.47 -19.03 5.32
C TYR A 267 -14.54 -19.64 6.73
N SER A 268 -14.28 -20.94 6.90
CA SER A 268 -14.16 -21.55 8.23
C SER A 268 -13.00 -20.96 9.04
N VAL A 269 -11.84 -20.74 8.41
CA VAL A 269 -10.70 -20.07 9.08
C VAL A 269 -11.07 -18.62 9.43
N THR A 270 -11.81 -17.93 8.56
CA THR A 270 -12.30 -16.56 8.87
C THR A 270 -13.23 -16.55 10.07
N ALA A 271 -14.18 -17.48 10.16
CA ALA A 271 -15.07 -17.59 11.32
C ALA A 271 -14.27 -17.88 12.61
N LEU A 272 -13.26 -18.75 12.53
CA LEU A 272 -12.38 -19.03 13.66
C LEU A 272 -11.60 -17.79 14.14
N GLN A 273 -11.10 -16.96 13.22
CA GLN A 273 -10.45 -15.69 13.57
C GLN A 273 -11.40 -14.76 14.37
N PHE A 274 -12.66 -14.64 13.94
CA PHE A 274 -13.65 -13.83 14.67
C PHE A 274 -13.94 -14.39 16.07
N LEU A 275 -14.15 -15.70 16.18
CA LEU A 275 -14.40 -16.37 17.47
C LEU A 275 -13.24 -16.16 18.44
N TRP A 276 -12.00 -16.22 17.95
CA TRP A 276 -10.81 -15.95 18.76
C TRP A 276 -10.79 -14.51 19.30
N ILE A 277 -11.08 -13.51 18.47
CA ILE A 277 -11.11 -12.10 18.90
C ILE A 277 -12.18 -11.89 19.97
N ILE A 278 -13.36 -12.47 19.78
CA ILE A 278 -14.44 -12.42 20.77
C ILE A 278 -13.99 -13.09 22.07
N ALA A 279 -13.34 -14.25 22.00
CA ALA A 279 -12.83 -14.95 23.18
C ALA A 279 -11.79 -14.12 23.94
N VAL A 280 -10.85 -13.46 23.26
CA VAL A 280 -9.85 -12.58 23.87
C VAL A 280 -10.53 -11.39 24.57
N ILE A 281 -11.51 -10.77 23.92
CA ILE A 281 -12.27 -9.67 24.52
C ILE A 281 -13.03 -10.16 25.76
N MET A 282 -13.71 -11.31 25.68
CA MET A 282 -14.47 -11.86 26.81
C MET A 282 -13.59 -12.21 28.01
N ILE A 283 -12.44 -12.85 27.78
CA ILE A 283 -11.47 -13.18 28.83
C ILE A 283 -10.99 -11.92 29.55
N TRP A 284 -10.87 -10.80 28.83
CA TRP A 284 -10.40 -9.55 29.42
C TRP A 284 -11.49 -8.78 30.16
N THR A 285 -12.76 -8.93 29.77
CA THR A 285 -13.89 -8.27 30.45
C THR A 285 -14.40 -9.00 31.69
N LEU A 286 -14.01 -10.27 31.87
CA LEU A 286 -14.34 -11.11 33.03
C LEU A 286 -13.34 -10.91 34.17
#